data_AF-A0A6B2G6L8-F1
#
_entry.id   AF-A0A6B2G6L8-F1
#
_cell.length_a   1.000
_cell.length_b   1.000
_cell.length_c   1.000
_cell.angle_alpha   90.00
_cell.angle_beta   90.00
_cell.angle_gamma   90.00
#
_symmetry.space_group_name_H-M   'P 1'
#
loop_
_entity.id
_entity.type
_entity.pdbx_description
1 polymer ?
#
loop_
_entity_poly.entity_id
_entity_poly.type
_entity_poly.pdbx_seq_one_letter_code
_entity_poly.pdbx_strand_id
1 'polypeptide(L)'
;KASPYYQGFSVQVEQWQEKILFLLEICETWSGVQRKWLYLFGIFYESTDIKKLLGAESAKYTVTTNEFSNIMKKVSKDPFVLNIFKIADMIGSFNKLFEDLTNIQKTLTKYLEEERENFPRFFFVGDDDLLEIL
;
A
#
# COMPACT_ATOMS: atom_id res chain seq x y z
N LYS A 1 -27.68 -4.84 -19.14
CA LYS A 1 -28.18 -6.22 -19.26
C LYS A 1 -29.69 -6.30 -19.50
N ALA A 2 -30.50 -5.37 -18.99
CA ALA A 2 -31.96 -5.35 -19.21
C ALA A 2 -32.42 -4.87 -20.63
N SER A 3 -31.48 -4.55 -21.52
CA SER A 3 -31.82 -4.13 -22.89
C SER A 3 -32.08 -5.36 -23.78
N PRO A 4 -33.10 -5.35 -24.64
CA PRO A 4 -33.40 -6.47 -25.54
C PRO A 4 -32.26 -6.79 -26.53
N TYR A 5 -31.34 -5.85 -26.78
CA TYR A 5 -30.19 -6.05 -27.66
C TYR A 5 -28.97 -6.64 -26.94
N TYR A 6 -29.04 -6.86 -25.62
CA TYR A 6 -27.92 -7.40 -24.82
C TYR A 6 -27.45 -8.76 -25.34
N GLN A 7 -28.39 -9.61 -25.75
CA GLN A 7 -28.10 -11.01 -26.07
C GLN A 7 -27.16 -11.17 -27.28
N GLY A 8 -27.16 -10.22 -28.22
CA GLY A 8 -26.22 -10.20 -29.34
C GLY A 8 -24.78 -9.80 -28.97
N PHE A 9 -24.59 -9.14 -27.82
CA PHE A 9 -23.30 -8.62 -27.37
C PHE A 9 -22.89 -9.15 -25.99
N SER A 10 -23.61 -10.12 -25.43
CA SER A 10 -23.46 -10.55 -24.03
C SER A 10 -22.03 -10.94 -23.70
N VAL A 11 -21.37 -11.70 -24.59
CA VAL A 11 -19.98 -12.13 -24.44
C VAL A 11 -19.02 -10.93 -24.34
N GLN A 12 -19.18 -9.93 -25.20
CA GLN A 12 -18.32 -8.74 -25.18
C GLN A 12 -18.55 -7.92 -23.92
N VAL A 13 -19.82 -7.78 -23.50
CA VAL A 13 -20.17 -7.04 -22.27
C VAL A 13 -19.59 -7.74 -21.04
N GLU A 14 -19.65 -9.07 -20.97
CA GLU A 14 -19.09 -9.85 -19.86
C GLU A 14 -17.57 -9.71 -19.79
N GLN A 15 -16.86 -9.82 -20.92
CA GLN A 15 -15.41 -9.58 -20.97
C GLN A 15 -15.02 -8.17 -20.52
N TRP A 16 -15.78 -7.16 -20.92
CA TRP A 16 -15.54 -5.79 -20.47
C TRP A 16 -15.86 -5.59 -18.99
N GLN A 17 -16.94 -6.22 -18.51
CA GLN A 17 -17.31 -6.16 -17.10
C GLN A 17 -16.20 -6.76 -16.23
N GLU A 18 -15.66 -7.93 -16.59
CA GLU A 18 -14.54 -8.56 -15.88
C GLU A 18 -13.31 -7.66 -15.86
N LYS A 19 -12.97 -7.04 -16.99
CA LYS A 19 -11.86 -6.07 -17.05
C LYS A 19 -12.11 -4.86 -16.15
N ILE A 20 -13.29 -4.27 -16.20
CA ILE A 20 -13.57 -3.08 -15.39
C ILE A 20 -13.55 -3.42 -13.89
N LEU A 21 -14.11 -4.57 -13.50
CA LEU A 21 -14.10 -5.01 -12.10
C LEU A 21 -12.67 -5.27 -11.59
N PHE A 22 -11.84 -5.97 -12.36
CA PHE A 22 -10.43 -6.15 -12.03
C PHE A 22 -9.70 -4.82 -11.88
N LEU A 23 -9.95 -3.86 -12.79
CA LEU A 23 -9.33 -2.54 -12.72
C LEU A 23 -9.76 -1.75 -11.48
N LEU A 24 -11.03 -1.85 -11.09
CA LEU A 24 -11.52 -1.21 -9.88
C LEU A 24 -10.82 -1.78 -8.64
N GLU A 25 -10.79 -3.11 -8.52
CA GLU A 25 -10.14 -3.80 -7.41
C GLU A 25 -8.66 -3.44 -7.31
N ILE A 26 -7.92 -3.48 -8.42
CA ILE A 26 -6.49 -3.15 -8.37
C ILE A 26 -6.25 -1.67 -8.04
N CYS A 27 -7.08 -0.75 -8.53
CA CYS A 27 -6.95 0.67 -8.21
C CYS A 27 -7.19 0.94 -6.72
N GLU A 28 -8.18 0.28 -6.10
CA GLU A 28 -8.47 0.41 -4.68
C GLU A 28 -7.31 -0.12 -3.82
N THR A 29 -6.87 -1.36 -4.07
CA THR A 29 -5.77 -1.96 -3.32
C THR A 29 -4.46 -1.21 -3.52
N TRP A 30 -4.14 -0.82 -4.76
CA TRP A 30 -2.95 -0.02 -5.06
C TRP A 30 -2.99 1.30 -4.30
N SER A 31 -4.08 2.06 -4.39
CA SER A 31 -4.22 3.34 -3.68
C SER A 31 -4.00 3.16 -2.17
N GLY A 32 -4.53 2.08 -1.59
CA GLY A 32 -4.27 1.70 -0.19
C GLY A 32 -2.78 1.47 0.11
N VAL A 33 -2.09 0.67 -0.72
CA VAL A 33 -0.65 0.41 -0.61
C VAL A 33 0.15 1.71 -0.70
N GLN A 34 -0.14 2.56 -1.70
CA GLN A 34 0.59 3.80 -1.92
C GLN A 34 0.46 4.77 -0.74
N ARG A 35 -0.74 4.91 -0.16
CA ARG A 35 -0.95 5.76 1.01
C ARG A 35 -0.14 5.28 2.23
N LYS A 36 -0.19 3.98 2.53
CA LYS A 36 0.59 3.38 3.64
C LYS A 36 2.09 3.48 3.41
N TRP A 37 2.53 3.23 2.18
CA TRP A 37 3.93 3.33 1.81
C TRP A 37 4.46 4.75 1.98
N LEU A 38 3.69 5.77 1.59
CA LEU A 38 4.06 7.18 1.72
C LEU A 38 4.10 7.64 3.19
N TYR A 39 3.15 7.18 4.01
CA TYR A 39 3.17 7.43 5.46
C TYR A 39 4.45 6.88 6.10
N LEU A 40 4.76 5.60 5.86
CA LEU A 40 5.97 4.98 6.37
C LEU A 40 7.26 5.57 5.76
N PHE A 41 7.17 6.11 4.54
CA PHE A 41 8.28 6.82 3.90
C PHE A 41 8.68 8.05 4.72
N GLY A 42 7.72 8.91 5.12
CA GLY A 42 8.02 10.08 5.95
C GLY A 42 8.78 9.69 7.22
N ILE A 43 8.30 8.65 7.90
CA ILE A 43 8.84 8.20 9.18
C ILE A 43 10.24 7.60 9.05
N PHE A 44 10.38 6.59 8.19
CA PHE A 44 11.65 5.89 8.07
C PHE A 44 12.66 6.66 7.24
N TYR A 45 12.27 7.43 6.22
CA TYR A 45 13.23 8.11 5.37
C TYR A 45 13.85 9.33 6.06
N GLU A 46 13.06 10.12 6.77
CA GLU A 46 13.48 11.41 7.35
C GLU A 46 14.26 11.27 8.66
N SER A 47 13.90 10.32 9.54
CA SER A 47 14.58 10.13 10.82
C SER A 47 15.58 8.97 10.80
N THR A 48 16.87 9.29 10.95
CA THR A 48 17.94 8.29 11.09
C THR A 48 17.90 7.56 12.43
N ASP A 49 17.32 8.16 13.45
CA ASP A 49 17.30 7.59 14.80
C ASP A 49 16.14 6.62 14.97
N ILE A 50 14.96 6.93 14.41
CA ILE A 50 13.86 5.97 14.29
C ILE A 50 14.28 4.73 13.49
N LYS A 51 15.05 4.90 12.40
CA LYS A 51 15.60 3.76 11.65
C LYS A 51 16.47 2.82 12.51
N LYS A 52 17.24 3.37 13.45
CA LYS A 52 18.09 2.55 14.34
C LYS A 52 17.25 1.86 15.40
N LEU A 53 16.28 2.58 15.94
CA LEU A 53 15.42 2.10 17.02
C LEU A 53 14.47 1.00 16.53
N LEU A 54 13.85 1.21 15.36
CA LEU A 54 12.96 0.27 14.67
C LEU A 54 13.68 -0.42 13.50
N GLY A 55 14.88 -0.95 13.76
CA GLY A 55 15.75 -1.52 12.72
C GLY A 55 15.14 -2.71 11.96
N ALA A 56 14.40 -3.58 12.64
CA ALA A 56 13.74 -4.72 12.01
C ALA A 56 12.60 -4.29 11.07
N GLU A 57 11.80 -3.32 11.50
CA GLU A 57 10.68 -2.74 10.76
C GLU A 57 11.18 -1.93 9.56
N SER A 58 12.27 -1.16 9.75
CA SER A 58 12.95 -0.43 8.68
C SER A 58 13.50 -1.37 7.61
N ALA A 59 14.08 -2.50 8.00
CA ALA A 59 14.55 -3.53 7.06
C ALA A 59 13.38 -4.13 6.26
N LYS A 60 12.27 -4.49 6.94
CA LYS A 60 11.05 -4.98 6.28
C LYS A 60 10.50 -3.94 5.30
N TYR A 61 10.37 -2.68 5.74
CA TYR A 61 9.92 -1.57 4.90
C TYR A 61 10.78 -1.40 3.65
N THR A 62 12.10 -1.54 3.78
CA THR A 62 13.03 -1.45 2.64
C THR A 62 12.79 -2.57 1.63
N VAL A 63 12.58 -3.81 2.09
CA VAL A 63 12.25 -4.95 1.21
C VAL A 63 10.93 -4.71 0.49
N THR A 64 9.88 -4.33 1.22
CA THR A 64 8.55 -4.02 0.66
C THR A 64 8.61 -2.85 -0.34
N THR A 65 9.42 -1.83 -0.05
CA THR A 65 9.64 -0.68 -0.94
C THR A 65 10.32 -1.09 -2.25
N ASN A 66 11.29 -2.01 -2.19
CA ASN A 66 11.94 -2.53 -3.38
C ASN A 66 10.97 -3.34 -4.26
N GLU A 67 10.13 -4.17 -3.65
CA GLU A 67 9.09 -4.94 -4.34
C GLU A 67 8.07 -4.01 -5.01
N PHE A 68 7.56 -3.02 -4.27
CA PHE A 68 6.67 -1.98 -4.80
C PHE A 68 7.31 -1.19 -5.95
N SER A 69 8.56 -0.75 -5.79
CA SER A 69 9.29 -0.01 -6.83
C SER A 69 9.51 -0.84 -8.10
N ASN A 70 9.74 -2.16 -7.97
CA ASN A 70 9.88 -3.05 -9.11
C ASN A 70 8.58 -3.18 -9.91
N ILE A 71 7.44 -3.23 -9.21
CA ILE A 71 6.11 -3.18 -9.83
C ILE A 71 5.91 -1.83 -10.54
N MET A 72 6.20 -0.71 -9.87
CA MET A 72 6.05 0.63 -10.45
C MET A 72 6.87 0.80 -11.73
N LYS A 73 8.09 0.27 -11.77
CA LYS A 73 8.94 0.27 -12.98
C LYS A 73 8.36 -0.55 -14.12
N LYS A 74 7.63 -1.64 -13.84
CA LYS A 74 6.94 -2.42 -14.87
C LYS A 74 5.76 -1.64 -15.44
N VAL A 75 4.97 -1.01 -14.56
CA VAL A 75 3.81 -0.20 -14.99
C VAL A 75 4.26 1.05 -15.74
N SER A 76 5.34 1.71 -15.31
CA SER A 76 5.85 2.92 -15.99
C SER A 76 6.36 2.66 -17.41
N LYS A 77 6.76 1.42 -17.73
CA LYS A 77 7.19 1.04 -19.09
C LYS A 77 6.02 0.93 -20.06
N ASP A 78 4.82 0.66 -19.56
CA ASP A 78 3.61 0.53 -20.37
C ASP A 78 2.41 1.16 -19.63
N PRO A 79 2.24 2.49 -19.76
CA PRO A 79 1.29 3.26 -18.96
C PRO A 79 -0.17 3.04 -19.38
N PHE A 80 -0.44 2.23 -20.40
CA PHE A 80 -1.81 1.89 -20.77
C PHE A 80 -2.45 1.04 -19.67
N VAL A 81 -3.52 1.56 -19.06
CA VAL A 81 -4.25 0.90 -17.96
C VAL A 81 -4.67 -0.54 -18.30
N LEU A 82 -5.05 -0.80 -19.55
CA LEU A 82 -5.43 -2.14 -20.00
C LEU A 82 -4.25 -3.13 -20.10
N ASN A 83 -3.01 -2.66 -20.06
CA ASN A 83 -1.83 -3.52 -20.06
C ASN A 83 -1.46 -4.01 -18.65
N ILE A 84 -2.10 -3.48 -17.59
CA ILE A 84 -1.97 -4.02 -16.23
C ILE A 84 -2.40 -5.49 -16.17
N PHE A 85 -3.38 -5.91 -16.98
CA PHE A 85 -3.81 -7.31 -17.13
C PHE A 85 -2.71 -8.27 -17.56
N LYS A 86 -1.67 -7.77 -18.24
CA LYS A 86 -0.55 -8.59 -18.71
C LYS A 86 0.44 -8.88 -17.60
N ILE A 87 0.38 -8.14 -16.48
CA ILE A 87 1.25 -8.35 -15.33
C ILE A 87 0.67 -9.48 -14.50
N ALA A 88 1.37 -10.62 -14.47
CA ALA A 88 0.97 -11.78 -13.70
C ALA A 88 0.86 -11.45 -12.21
N ASP A 89 -0.21 -11.94 -11.58
CA ASP A 89 -0.47 -11.89 -10.14
C ASP A 89 -0.39 -10.49 -9.52
N MET A 90 -0.92 -9.48 -10.22
CA MET A 90 -0.86 -8.10 -9.74
C MET A 90 -1.67 -7.91 -8.45
N ILE A 91 -2.89 -8.46 -8.39
CA ILE A 91 -3.75 -8.36 -7.19
C ILE A 91 -3.08 -9.05 -5.99
N GLY A 92 -2.58 -10.28 -6.15
CA GLY A 92 -1.88 -11.00 -5.08
C GLY A 92 -0.66 -10.24 -4.56
N SER A 93 0.14 -9.69 -5.48
CA SER A 93 1.30 -8.86 -5.12
C SER A 93 0.90 -7.62 -4.31
N PHE A 94 -0.13 -6.88 -4.74
CA PHE A 94 -0.59 -5.69 -4.02
C PHE A 94 -1.24 -6.04 -2.67
N ASN A 95 -1.99 -7.14 -2.57
CA ASN A 95 -2.56 -7.61 -1.30
C ASN A 95 -1.46 -7.95 -0.29
N LYS A 96 -0.42 -8.65 -0.72
CA LYS A 96 0.75 -8.96 0.11
C LYS A 96 1.46 -7.68 0.57
N LEU A 97 1.72 -6.74 -0.35
CA LEU A 97 2.32 -5.44 0.00
C LEU A 97 1.46 -4.67 1.02
N PHE A 98 0.14 -4.70 0.85
CA PHE A 98 -0.78 -4.05 1.77
C PHE A 98 -0.72 -4.64 3.17
N GLU A 99 -0.67 -5.97 3.27
CA GLU A 99 -0.54 -6.69 4.52
C GLU A 99 0.79 -6.40 5.21
N ASP A 100 1.91 -6.47 4.48
CA ASP A 100 3.25 -6.18 4.98
C ASP A 100 3.34 -4.76 5.56
N LEU A 101 2.87 -3.75 4.80
CA LEU A 101 2.85 -2.35 5.26
C LEU A 101 1.92 -2.16 6.46
N THR A 102 0.79 -2.87 6.50
CA THR A 102 -0.14 -2.82 7.62
C THR A 102 0.47 -3.41 8.89
N ASN A 103 1.23 -4.50 8.78
CA ASN A 103 1.92 -5.09 9.91
C ASN A 103 3.03 -4.17 10.44
N ILE A 104 3.80 -3.54 9.56
CA ILE A 104 4.80 -2.53 9.97
C ILE A 104 4.12 -1.36 10.71
N GLN A 105 3.02 -0.83 10.16
CA GLN A 105 2.27 0.26 10.79
C GLN A 105 1.74 -0.13 12.17
N LYS A 106 1.21 -1.35 12.34
CA LYS A 106 0.74 -1.84 13.65
C LYS A 106 1.87 -1.91 14.69
N THR A 107 3.04 -2.41 14.29
CA THR A 107 4.19 -2.48 15.20
C THR A 107 4.63 -1.07 15.62
N LEU A 108 4.66 -0.13 14.69
CA LEU A 108 4.96 1.27 14.98
C LEU A 108 3.94 1.87 15.97
N THR A 109 2.64 1.68 15.74
CA THR A 109 1.59 2.18 16.66
C THR A 109 1.78 1.60 18.06
N LYS A 110 2.05 0.29 18.17
CA LYS A 110 2.31 -0.34 19.47
C LYS A 110 3.53 0.26 20.17
N TYR A 111 4.60 0.53 19.42
CA TYR A 111 5.79 1.18 19.95
C TYR A 111 5.48 2.58 20.48
N LEU A 112 4.75 3.40 19.73
CA LEU A 112 4.34 4.74 20.17
C LEU A 112 3.43 4.70 21.41
N GLU A 113 2.56 3.70 21.52
CA GLU A 113 1.75 3.48 22.72
C GLU A 113 2.61 3.12 23.94
N GLU A 114 3.61 2.26 23.80
CA GLU A 114 4.56 1.92 24.87
C GLU A 114 5.35 3.16 25.34
N GLU A 115 5.80 4.02 24.42
CA GLU A 115 6.46 5.29 24.76
C GLU A 115 5.51 6.26 25.48
N ARG A 116 4.22 6.28 25.11
CA ARG A 116 3.19 7.06 25.82
C ARG A 116 2.95 6.56 27.24
N GLU A 117 2.97 5.25 27.46
CA GLU A 117 2.86 4.67 28.79
C GLU A 117 4.08 5.00 29.67
N ASN A 118 5.29 4.99 29.08
CA ASN A 118 6.53 5.34 29.77
C ASN A 118 6.57 6.83 30.15
N PHE A 119 6.01 7.70 29.31
CA PHE A 119 5.95 9.14 29.57
C PHE A 119 4.57 9.72 29.25
N PRO A 120 3.66 9.81 30.24
CA PRO A 120 2.25 10.17 30.04
C PRO A 120 1.98 11.53 29.38
N ARG A 121 2.97 12.43 29.27
CA ARG A 121 2.82 13.69 28.52
C ARG A 121 2.71 13.47 27.01
N PHE A 122 3.22 12.36 26.47
CA PHE A 122 3.11 12.02 25.06
C PHE A 122 1.69 11.66 24.61
N PHE A 123 0.74 11.42 25.53
CA PHE A 123 -0.68 11.26 25.17
C PHE A 123 -1.30 12.55 24.58
N PHE A 124 -0.69 13.72 24.84
CA PHE A 124 -1.16 14.99 24.30
C PHE A 124 -0.54 15.35 22.95
N VAL A 125 0.33 14.49 22.42
CA VAL A 125 1.12 14.71 21.21
C VAL A 125 0.67 13.73 20.13
N GLY A 126 0.49 14.22 18.90
CA GLY A 126 0.12 13.40 17.74
C GLY A 126 1.23 12.41 17.39
N ASP A 127 0.92 11.37 16.61
CA ASP A 127 1.91 10.36 16.21
C ASP A 127 3.07 10.98 15.42
N ASP A 128 2.77 11.92 14.51
CA ASP A 128 3.79 12.60 13.70
C ASP A 128 4.72 13.47 14.56
N ASP A 129 4.15 14.29 15.45
CA ASP A 129 4.91 15.13 16.39
C ASP A 129 5.72 14.29 17.39
N LEU A 130 5.18 13.16 17.83
CA LEU A 130 5.84 12.25 18.77
C LEU A 130 7.07 11.61 18.11
N LEU A 131 6.96 11.26 16.82
CA LEU A 131 8.07 10.75 16.03
C LEU A 131 9.16 11.80 15.76
N GLU A 132 8.84 13.09 15.72
CA GLU A 132 9.85 14.15 15.65
C GLU A 132 10.62 14.35 16.96
N ILE A 133 10.00 14.04 18.10
CA ILE A 133 10.61 14.17 19.44
C ILE A 133 11.57 13.00 19.74
N LEU A 134 11.30 11.81 19.20
CA LEU A 134 12.04 10.56 19.43
C LEU A 134 13.27 10.41 18.51
#